data_AF-E9RT20-F1
#
_entry.id   AF-E9RT20-F1
#
_cell.length_a   1.000
_cell.length_b   1.000
_cell.length_c   1.000
_cell.angle_alpha   90.00
_cell.angle_beta   90.00
_cell.angle_gamma   90.00
#
_symmetry.space_group_name_H-M   'P 1'
#
loop_
_entity.id
_entity.type
_entity.pdbx_description
1 polymer ?
#
loop_
_entity_poly.entity_id
_entity_poly.type
_entity_poly.pdbx_seq_one_letter_code
_entity_poly.pdbx_strand_id
1 'polypeptide(L)'
;MNKMGNAWRHFCTITYHKLLVMRECFRLGLYRQGVLHDLSKYSWTEFRIGAKYYQGTRSPNNAEREAIGYSSAWLHHKGRNRHHYEYWIDYALDGESGLVGMKMPEKYVVEMFVDRIAACKVYKKDQYTNRSALEYYESGSGYEKMMHPETQKLLETLLVMLAEQGEEATYLYIRENVLKKGMH
;
A
#
# COMPACT_ATOMS: atom_id res chain seq x y z
N MET A 1 -14.55 11.84 23.15
CA MET A 1 -14.81 11.65 21.70
C MET A 1 -15.69 10.42 21.50
N ASN A 2 -16.77 10.56 20.74
CA ASN A 2 -17.79 9.51 20.58
C ASN A 2 -17.24 8.34 19.74
N LYS A 3 -16.90 7.22 20.39
CA LYS A 3 -16.28 6.04 19.76
C LYS A 3 -17.09 5.48 18.60
N MET A 4 -18.42 5.61 18.66
CA MET A 4 -19.33 5.12 17.60
C MET A 4 -19.16 5.92 16.30
N GLY A 5 -18.88 7.23 16.39
CA GLY A 5 -18.58 8.06 15.23
C GLY A 5 -17.22 7.73 14.58
N ASN A 6 -16.24 7.33 15.38
CA ASN A 6 -14.92 6.94 14.87
C ASN A 6 -14.98 5.63 14.08
N ALA A 7 -15.74 4.64 14.54
CA ALA A 7 -15.91 3.37 13.82
C ALA A 7 -16.55 3.59 12.44
N TRP A 8 -17.63 4.39 12.37
CA TRP A 8 -18.27 4.73 11.09
C TRP A 8 -17.33 5.50 10.15
N ARG A 9 -16.65 6.53 10.65
CA ARG A 9 -15.69 7.30 9.84
C ARG A 9 -14.54 6.42 9.35
N HIS A 10 -14.02 5.54 10.21
CA HIS A 10 -12.99 4.58 9.82
C HIS A 10 -13.47 3.64 8.71
N PHE A 11 -14.67 3.07 8.85
CA PHE A 11 -15.30 2.24 7.82
C PHE A 11 -15.41 2.97 6.48
N CYS A 12 -15.92 4.21 6.49
CA CYS A 12 -16.01 5.03 5.27
C CYS A 12 -14.63 5.30 4.66
N THR A 13 -13.61 5.62 5.48
CA THR A 13 -12.25 5.87 5.01
C THR A 13 -11.63 4.64 4.34
N ILE A 14 -11.68 3.46 4.98
CA ILE A 14 -11.10 2.23 4.40
C ILE A 14 -11.88 1.75 3.17
N THR A 15 -13.19 1.96 3.15
CA THR A 15 -14.05 1.61 2.00
C THR A 15 -13.75 2.50 0.81
N TYR A 16 -13.66 3.82 1.03
CA TYR A 16 -13.32 4.76 -0.03
C TYR A 16 -11.92 4.49 -0.61
N HIS A 17 -10.92 4.24 0.25
CA HIS A 17 -9.58 3.80 -0.16
C HIS A 17 -9.64 2.56 -1.05
N LYS A 18 -10.32 1.50 -0.58
CA LYS A 18 -10.47 0.24 -1.32
C LYS A 18 -11.11 0.46 -2.70
N LEU A 19 -12.15 1.29 -2.78
CA LEU A 19 -12.83 1.56 -4.06
C LEU A 19 -11.94 2.31 -5.05
N LEU A 20 -11.10 3.24 -4.57
CA LEU A 20 -10.11 3.91 -5.40
C LEU A 20 -9.08 2.90 -5.94
N VAL A 21 -8.52 2.06 -5.08
CA VAL A 21 -7.56 1.02 -5.51
C VAL A 21 -8.19 0.07 -6.50
N MET A 22 -9.43 -0.37 -6.24
CA MET A 22 -10.18 -1.23 -7.14
C MET A 22 -10.36 -0.60 -8.53
N ARG A 23 -10.75 0.68 -8.58
CA ARG A 23 -10.93 1.41 -9.84
C ARG A 23 -9.63 1.47 -10.65
N GLU A 24 -8.52 1.86 -10.04
CA GLU A 24 -7.25 1.97 -10.76
C GLU A 24 -6.68 0.58 -11.12
N CYS A 25 -6.83 -0.43 -10.26
CA CYS A 25 -6.48 -1.81 -10.60
C CYS A 25 -7.24 -2.31 -11.83
N PHE A 26 -8.53 -1.97 -11.96
CA PHE A 26 -9.33 -2.38 -13.12
C PHE A 26 -8.83 -1.72 -14.41
N ARG A 27 -8.40 -0.45 -14.35
CA ARG A 27 -7.76 0.24 -15.50
C ARG A 27 -6.43 -0.39 -15.93
N LEU A 28 -5.82 -1.18 -15.06
CA LEU A 28 -4.56 -1.91 -15.30
C LEU A 28 -4.79 -3.40 -15.58
N GLY A 29 -6.04 -3.88 -15.61
CA GLY A 29 -6.37 -5.30 -15.81
C GLY A 29 -6.19 -6.19 -14.58
N LEU A 30 -5.89 -5.62 -13.41
CA LEU A 30 -5.66 -6.32 -12.15
C LEU A 30 -6.98 -6.54 -11.36
N TYR A 31 -7.98 -7.15 -11.99
CA TYR A 31 -9.32 -7.29 -11.40
C TYR A 31 -9.31 -8.02 -10.06
N ARG A 32 -8.56 -9.13 -9.96
CA ARG A 32 -8.48 -9.91 -8.72
C ARG A 32 -7.84 -9.12 -7.58
N GLN A 33 -6.77 -8.37 -7.87
CA GLN A 33 -6.11 -7.51 -6.88
C GLN A 33 -7.10 -6.44 -6.40
N GLY A 34 -7.75 -5.72 -7.31
CA GLY A 34 -8.72 -4.67 -6.94
C GLY A 34 -9.89 -5.17 -6.08
N VAL A 35 -10.45 -6.34 -6.39
CA VAL A 35 -11.54 -6.94 -5.60
C VAL A 35 -11.06 -7.36 -4.22
N LEU A 36 -9.89 -8.01 -4.12
CA LEU A 36 -9.39 -8.59 -2.87
C LEU A 36 -8.56 -7.62 -2.01
N HIS A 37 -8.21 -6.46 -2.55
CA HIS A 37 -7.40 -5.46 -1.88
C HIS A 37 -7.96 -5.15 -0.50
N ASP A 38 -7.12 -5.35 0.52
CA ASP A 38 -7.35 -4.96 1.90
C ASP A 38 -8.63 -5.45 2.57
N LEU A 39 -9.16 -6.59 2.14
CA LEU A 39 -10.32 -7.20 2.80
C LEU A 39 -10.05 -7.53 4.27
N SER A 40 -8.79 -7.70 4.68
CA SER A 40 -8.43 -7.92 6.08
C SER A 40 -8.75 -6.72 6.98
N LYS A 41 -8.83 -5.49 6.45
CA LYS A 41 -9.18 -4.26 7.21
C LYS A 41 -10.58 -4.30 7.82
N TYR A 42 -11.46 -5.15 7.29
CA TYR A 42 -12.83 -5.34 7.78
C TYR A 42 -12.91 -6.44 8.86
N SER A 43 -11.82 -7.18 9.10
CA SER A 43 -11.78 -8.16 10.19
C SER A 43 -11.80 -7.47 11.55
N TRP A 44 -12.33 -8.15 12.56
CA TRP A 44 -12.36 -7.62 13.92
C TRP A 44 -10.96 -7.24 14.44
N THR A 45 -9.93 -8.01 14.10
CA THR A 45 -8.54 -7.80 14.50
C THR A 45 -8.03 -6.42 14.11
N GLU A 46 -8.31 -6.00 12.86
CA GLU A 46 -7.85 -4.70 12.33
C GLU A 46 -8.86 -3.59 12.61
N PHE A 47 -10.15 -3.83 12.32
CA PHE A 47 -11.18 -2.79 12.34
C PHE A 47 -11.35 -2.15 13.72
N ARG A 48 -11.30 -2.95 14.81
CA ARG A 48 -11.47 -2.44 16.18
C ARG A 48 -10.35 -1.47 16.56
N ILE A 49 -9.13 -1.74 16.09
CA ILE A 49 -7.95 -0.90 16.33
C ILE A 49 -8.04 0.35 15.47
N GLY A 50 -8.39 0.19 14.19
CA GLY A 50 -8.63 1.30 13.29
C GLY A 50 -9.67 2.28 13.81
N ALA A 51 -10.78 1.79 14.35
CA ALA A 51 -11.81 2.60 15.00
C ALA A 51 -11.31 3.27 16.30
N LYS A 52 -10.56 2.54 17.14
CA LYS A 52 -10.02 3.06 18.41
C LYS A 52 -9.04 4.21 18.19
N TYR A 53 -8.14 4.09 17.21
CA TYR A 53 -7.08 5.05 16.93
C TYR A 53 -7.38 6.00 15.76
N TYR A 54 -8.64 6.07 15.32
CA TYR A 54 -9.03 6.92 14.22
C TYR A 54 -8.82 8.42 14.51
N GLN A 55 -8.08 9.10 13.62
CA GLN A 55 -7.82 10.54 13.67
C GLN A 55 -8.31 11.28 12.41
N GLY A 56 -8.46 10.57 11.29
CA GLY A 56 -8.92 11.12 10.01
C GLY A 56 -7.84 11.79 9.15
N THR A 57 -6.64 12.01 9.68
CA THR A 57 -5.52 12.69 8.97
C THR A 57 -4.36 11.76 8.62
N ARG A 58 -4.31 10.55 9.20
CA ARG A 58 -3.28 9.54 8.96
C ARG A 58 -3.77 8.14 9.33
N SER A 59 -2.96 7.12 9.01
CA SER A 59 -3.24 5.74 9.36
C SER A 59 -3.38 5.53 10.87
N PRO A 60 -4.47 4.91 11.36
CA PRO A 60 -4.63 4.54 12.77
C PRO A 60 -3.51 3.63 13.30
N ASN A 61 -2.86 2.86 12.42
CA ASN A 61 -1.76 1.97 12.79
C ASN A 61 -0.54 2.76 13.32
N ASN A 62 -0.30 3.96 12.81
CA ASN A 62 0.81 4.80 13.31
C ASN A 62 0.53 5.29 14.73
N ALA A 63 -0.72 5.65 15.01
CA ALA A 63 -1.15 6.06 16.33
C ALA A 63 -1.15 4.90 17.35
N GLU A 64 -1.48 3.68 16.93
CA GLU A 64 -1.28 2.50 17.76
C GLU A 64 0.20 2.28 18.05
N ARG A 65 1.07 2.37 17.03
CA ARG A 65 2.52 2.21 17.17
C ARG A 65 3.12 3.21 18.15
N GLU A 66 2.68 4.46 18.13
CA GLU A 66 3.11 5.48 19.09
C GLU A 66 2.62 5.19 20.50
N ALA A 67 1.43 4.62 20.65
CA ALA A 67 0.83 4.37 21.96
C ALA A 67 1.43 3.16 22.68
N ILE A 68 1.81 2.10 21.96
CA ILE A 68 2.22 0.81 22.56
C ILE A 68 3.52 0.22 21.99
N GLY A 69 4.20 0.92 21.08
CA GLY A 69 5.48 0.49 20.47
C GLY A 69 5.35 -0.39 19.23
N TYR A 70 4.15 -0.84 18.87
CA TYR A 70 3.88 -1.63 17.67
C TYR A 70 2.43 -1.44 17.20
N SER A 71 2.10 -1.91 16.00
CA SER A 71 0.71 -1.94 15.55
C SER A 71 0.22 -3.37 15.34
N SER A 72 -0.70 -3.82 16.20
CA SER A 72 -1.31 -5.14 16.10
C SER A 72 -2.12 -5.29 14.81
N ALA A 73 -2.80 -4.23 14.39
CA ALA A 73 -3.51 -4.19 13.11
C ALA A 73 -2.54 -4.29 11.93
N TRP A 74 -1.44 -3.53 11.93
CA TRP A 74 -0.44 -3.60 10.85
C TRP A 74 0.21 -4.98 10.73
N LEU A 75 0.56 -5.62 11.85
CA LEU A 75 1.14 -6.97 11.84
C LEU A 75 0.20 -7.99 11.20
N HIS A 76 -1.10 -7.91 11.50
CA HIS A 76 -2.11 -8.77 10.87
C HIS A 76 -2.33 -8.44 9.38
N HIS A 77 -2.32 -7.15 9.06
CA HIS A 77 -2.59 -6.59 7.73
C HIS A 77 -1.51 -6.93 6.71
N LYS A 78 -0.25 -6.60 7.03
CA LYS A 78 0.88 -6.87 6.16
C LYS A 78 1.09 -8.36 5.91
N GLY A 79 0.67 -9.23 6.84
CA GLY A 79 0.70 -10.68 6.70
C GLY A 79 -0.44 -11.29 5.87
N ARG A 80 -1.41 -10.50 5.40
CA ARG A 80 -2.56 -10.97 4.59
C ARG A 80 -2.67 -10.29 3.24
N ASN A 81 -2.10 -9.10 3.08
CA ASN A 81 -2.16 -8.34 1.84
C ASN A 81 -0.78 -8.34 1.17
N ARG A 82 -0.68 -9.09 0.07
CA ARG A 82 0.59 -9.38 -0.63
C ARG A 82 1.19 -8.18 -1.35
N HIS A 83 0.49 -7.06 -1.45
CA HIS A 83 1.07 -5.82 -1.99
C HIS A 83 1.95 -5.08 -0.96
N HIS A 84 1.92 -5.47 0.31
CA HIS A 84 2.93 -4.99 1.26
C HIS A 84 4.21 -5.80 1.12
N TYR A 85 5.33 -5.10 0.92
CA TYR A 85 6.63 -5.76 0.76
C TYR A 85 7.04 -6.54 2.02
N GLU A 86 6.54 -6.16 3.20
CA GLU A 86 6.79 -6.90 4.43
C GLU A 86 6.13 -8.28 4.47
N TYR A 87 5.16 -8.57 3.59
CA TYR A 87 4.65 -9.93 3.37
C TYR A 87 5.75 -10.85 2.83
N TRP A 88 6.69 -10.27 2.08
CA TRP A 88 7.73 -10.99 1.33
C TRP A 88 9.07 -10.97 2.05
N ILE A 89 9.08 -10.78 3.37
CA ILE A 89 10.30 -10.93 4.17
C ILE A 89 10.43 -12.41 4.56
N ASP A 90 11.58 -13.00 4.25
CA ASP A 90 11.87 -14.41 4.53
C ASP A 90 13.37 -14.60 4.83
N TYR A 91 13.78 -15.82 5.20
CA TYR A 91 15.16 -16.15 5.50
C TYR A 91 16.06 -16.00 4.27
N ALA A 92 17.20 -15.35 4.46
CA ALA A 92 18.21 -15.24 3.42
C ALA A 92 18.73 -16.63 3.04
N LEU A 93 18.98 -16.82 1.73
CA LEU A 93 19.49 -18.08 1.19
C LEU A 93 20.97 -18.31 1.53
N ASP A 94 21.68 -17.27 1.95
CA ASP A 94 23.09 -17.32 2.36
C ASP A 94 23.29 -17.88 3.78
N GLY A 95 22.22 -18.03 4.57
CA GLY A 95 22.28 -18.54 5.94
C GLY A 95 22.87 -17.58 6.97
N GLU A 96 23.30 -16.38 6.57
CA GLU A 96 24.01 -15.41 7.43
C GLU A 96 23.23 -14.11 7.60
N SER A 97 22.51 -13.66 6.55
CA SER A 97 21.88 -12.34 6.50
C SER A 97 20.54 -12.23 7.24
N GLY A 98 20.10 -13.30 7.93
CA GLY A 98 18.87 -13.30 8.72
C GLY A 98 17.61 -13.18 7.85
N LEU A 99 16.76 -12.18 8.13
CA LEU A 99 15.53 -11.91 7.38
C LEU A 99 15.76 -10.81 6.33
N VAL A 100 15.41 -11.11 5.07
CA VAL A 100 15.60 -10.22 3.92
C VAL A 100 14.34 -10.14 3.06
N GLY A 101 14.22 -9.07 2.28
CA GLY A 101 13.12 -8.92 1.32
C GLY A 101 13.29 -9.79 0.09
N MET A 102 12.25 -10.55 -0.24
CA MET A 102 12.16 -11.37 -1.44
C MET A 102 11.55 -10.59 -2.60
N LYS A 103 11.95 -10.94 -3.82
CA LYS A 103 11.41 -10.32 -5.04
C LYS A 103 9.90 -10.54 -5.11
N MET A 104 9.15 -9.44 -5.15
CA MET A 104 7.70 -9.49 -5.30
C MET A 104 7.32 -9.79 -6.76
N PRO A 105 6.26 -10.58 -7.00
CA PRO A 105 5.61 -10.64 -8.31
C PRO A 105 5.12 -9.25 -8.73
N GLU A 106 5.35 -8.88 -10.00
CA GLU A 106 5.10 -7.53 -10.52
C GLU A 106 3.67 -7.03 -10.27
N LYS A 107 2.67 -7.90 -10.37
CA LYS A 107 1.27 -7.56 -10.08
C LYS A 107 1.04 -6.98 -8.67
N TYR A 108 1.81 -7.45 -7.68
CA TYR A 108 1.73 -6.94 -6.31
C TYR A 108 2.55 -5.66 -6.12
N VAL A 109 3.61 -5.45 -6.92
CA VAL A 109 4.31 -4.16 -6.98
C VAL A 109 3.42 -3.09 -7.58
N VAL A 110 2.68 -3.41 -8.65
CA VAL A 110 1.70 -2.52 -9.25
C VAL A 110 0.53 -2.25 -8.31
N GLU A 111 0.02 -3.27 -7.60
CA GLU A 111 -0.99 -3.07 -6.55
C GLU A 111 -0.47 -2.14 -5.44
N MET A 112 0.79 -2.30 -5.00
CA MET A 112 1.43 -1.44 -3.99
C MET A 112 1.56 0.01 -4.48
N PHE A 113 1.92 0.20 -5.75
CA PHE A 113 1.99 1.50 -6.39
C PHE A 113 0.63 2.20 -6.38
N VAL A 114 -0.43 1.49 -6.80
CA VAL A 114 -1.81 2.01 -6.79
C VAL A 114 -2.30 2.29 -5.37
N ASP A 115 -1.99 1.42 -4.41
CA ASP A 115 -2.32 1.61 -2.98
C ASP A 115 -1.78 2.94 -2.45
N ARG A 116 -0.51 3.26 -2.75
CA ARG A 116 0.11 4.54 -2.33
C ARG A 116 -0.57 5.75 -2.95
N ILE A 117 -0.92 5.70 -4.24
CA ILE A 117 -1.70 6.75 -4.91
C ILE A 117 -3.02 6.97 -4.19
N ALA A 118 -3.77 5.89 -3.96
CA ALA A 118 -5.08 5.95 -3.32
C ALA A 118 -4.99 6.49 -1.89
N ALA A 119 -4.01 6.04 -1.10
CA ALA A 119 -3.78 6.55 0.24
C ALA A 119 -3.48 8.06 0.23
N CYS A 120 -2.63 8.52 -0.68
CA CYS A 120 -2.36 9.95 -0.86
C CYS A 120 -3.62 10.73 -1.23
N LYS A 121 -4.45 10.24 -2.16
CA LYS A 121 -5.73 10.86 -2.52
C LYS A 121 -6.68 10.95 -1.32
N VAL A 122 -6.77 9.90 -0.50
CA VAL A 122 -7.62 9.84 0.70
C VAL A 122 -7.21 10.87 1.75
N TYR A 123 -5.91 10.98 2.06
CA TYR A 123 -5.43 11.83 3.15
C TYR A 123 -5.12 13.26 2.72
N LYS A 124 -4.53 13.48 1.53
CA LYS A 124 -4.18 14.83 1.05
C LYS A 124 -5.36 15.56 0.40
N LYS A 125 -6.37 14.85 -0.12
CA LYS A 125 -7.57 15.43 -0.75
C LYS A 125 -7.18 16.47 -1.82
N ASP A 126 -7.61 17.72 -1.67
CA ASP A 126 -7.32 18.83 -2.60
C ASP A 126 -5.83 19.18 -2.68
N GLN A 127 -5.01 18.73 -1.73
CA GLN A 127 -3.55 18.89 -1.76
C GLN A 127 -2.84 17.75 -2.51
N TYR A 128 -3.58 16.76 -3.04
CA TYR A 128 -2.99 15.68 -3.81
C TYR A 128 -2.42 16.21 -5.13
N THR A 129 -1.21 15.76 -5.44
CA THR A 129 -0.54 15.93 -6.73
C THR A 129 0.02 14.59 -7.17
N ASN A 130 0.34 14.42 -8.46
CA ASN A 130 0.98 13.20 -8.94
C ASN A 130 2.34 12.91 -8.25
N ARG A 131 3.00 13.94 -7.71
CA ARG A 131 4.23 13.81 -6.93
C ARG A 131 4.00 13.24 -5.52
N SER A 132 2.78 13.30 -5.00
CA SER A 132 2.49 12.98 -3.59
C SER A 132 2.85 11.55 -3.19
N ALA A 133 2.70 10.56 -4.08
CA ALA A 133 3.08 9.18 -3.79
C ALA A 133 4.61 8.99 -3.75
N LEU A 134 5.34 9.71 -4.62
CA LEU A 134 6.80 9.73 -4.61
C LEU A 134 7.33 10.42 -3.35
N GLU A 135 6.81 11.59 -3.00
CA GLU A 135 7.17 12.30 -1.75
C GLU A 135 6.94 11.42 -0.52
N TYR A 136 5.80 10.71 -0.47
CA TYR A 136 5.52 9.79 0.63
C TYR A 136 6.57 8.67 0.72
N TYR A 137 6.98 8.12 -0.42
CA TYR A 137 8.03 7.12 -0.50
C TYR A 137 9.40 7.67 -0.09
N GLU A 138 9.78 8.85 -0.57
CA GLU A 138 11.05 9.52 -0.25
C GLU A 138 11.13 9.94 1.23
N SER A 139 10.00 10.27 1.86
CA SER A 139 9.90 10.61 3.28
C SER A 139 9.94 9.41 4.23
N GLY A 140 10.01 8.19 3.67
CA GLY A 140 10.03 6.94 4.42
C GLY A 140 11.16 6.86 5.45
N SER A 141 10.99 6.01 6.45
CA SER A 141 11.94 5.85 7.58
C SER A 141 13.21 5.07 7.19
N GLY A 142 13.36 4.71 5.92
CA GLY A 142 14.44 3.85 5.43
C GLY A 142 14.14 2.37 5.60
N TYR A 143 12.95 1.99 6.09
CA TYR A 143 12.50 0.59 6.14
C TYR A 143 12.23 0.02 4.74
N GLU A 144 12.08 0.89 3.75
CA GLU A 144 12.04 0.53 2.33
C GLU A 144 13.31 -0.22 1.90
N LYS A 145 14.44 -0.06 2.63
CA LYS A 145 15.68 -0.83 2.43
C LYS A 145 15.52 -2.34 2.69
N MET A 146 14.44 -2.77 3.36
CA MET A 146 14.10 -4.18 3.50
C MET A 146 13.37 -4.75 2.27
N MET A 147 13.06 -3.92 1.27
CA MET A 147 12.48 -4.37 0.01
C MET A 147 13.57 -4.98 -0.88
N HIS A 148 13.23 -6.02 -1.63
CA HIS A 148 14.16 -6.59 -2.61
C HIS A 148 14.58 -5.52 -3.64
N PRO A 149 15.87 -5.41 -4.03
CA PRO A 149 16.36 -4.34 -4.90
C PRO A 149 15.59 -4.19 -6.22
N GLU A 150 15.23 -5.29 -6.87
CA GLU A 150 14.42 -5.24 -8.11
C GLU A 150 12.99 -4.77 -7.89
N THR A 151 12.38 -5.12 -6.75
CA THR A 151 11.04 -4.66 -6.38
C THR A 151 11.07 -3.16 -6.10
N GLN A 152 12.09 -2.71 -5.37
CA GLN A 152 12.33 -1.30 -5.08
C GLN A 152 12.50 -0.49 -6.36
N LYS A 153 13.39 -0.95 -7.26
CA LYS A 153 13.64 -0.29 -8.54
C LYS A 153 12.37 -0.16 -9.39
N LEU A 154 11.55 -1.20 -9.45
CA LEU A 154 10.29 -1.15 -10.19
C LEU A 154 9.32 -0.14 -9.55
N LEU A 155 9.12 -0.18 -8.24
CA LEU A 155 8.25 0.77 -7.54
C LEU A 155 8.72 2.22 -7.75
N GLU A 156 10.00 2.50 -7.55
CA GLU A 156 10.59 3.82 -7.74
C GLU A 156 10.40 4.33 -9.17
N THR A 157 10.65 3.48 -10.17
CA THR A 157 10.44 3.82 -11.59
C THR A 157 8.99 4.26 -11.84
N LEU A 158 8.01 3.51 -11.31
CA LEU A 158 6.60 3.85 -11.48
C LEU A 158 6.21 5.14 -10.75
N LEU A 159 6.74 5.38 -9.55
CA LEU A 159 6.49 6.60 -8.77
C LEU A 159 7.08 7.85 -9.43
N VAL A 160 8.31 7.75 -9.96
CA VAL A 160 8.94 8.84 -10.73
C VAL A 160 8.17 9.11 -12.00
N MET A 161 7.81 8.07 -12.75
CA MET A 161 7.00 8.21 -13.97
C MET A 161 5.65 8.86 -13.69
N LEU A 162 4.97 8.49 -12.59
CA LEU A 162 3.75 9.16 -12.15
C LEU A 162 3.98 10.65 -11.89
N ALA A 163 5.03 10.99 -11.13
CA ALA A 163 5.32 12.36 -10.76
C ALA A 163 5.64 13.25 -11.96
N GLU A 164 6.35 12.71 -12.96
CA GLU A 164 6.83 13.47 -14.12
C GLU A 164 5.85 13.44 -15.31
N GLN A 165 5.17 12.32 -15.54
CA GLN A 165 4.40 12.06 -16.77
C GLN A 165 2.90 11.85 -16.51
N GLY A 166 2.50 11.69 -15.25
CA GLY A 166 1.10 11.51 -14.86
C GLY A 166 0.55 10.10 -15.02
N GLU A 167 -0.71 9.93 -14.61
CA GLU A 167 -1.36 8.61 -14.51
C GLU A 167 -1.51 7.90 -15.87
N GLU A 168 -1.94 8.60 -16.92
CA GLU A 168 -2.21 7.96 -18.23
C GLU A 168 -0.94 7.34 -18.85
N ALA A 169 0.16 8.11 -18.89
CA ALA A 169 1.44 7.65 -19.43
C ALA A 169 1.99 6.48 -18.61
N THR A 170 1.94 6.61 -17.28
CA THR A 170 2.40 5.56 -16.36
C THR A 170 1.58 4.28 -16.50
N TYR A 171 0.26 4.40 -16.63
CA TYR A 171 -0.63 3.25 -16.72
C TYR A 171 -0.51 2.54 -18.07
N LEU A 172 -0.28 3.29 -19.15
CA LEU A 172 0.06 2.72 -20.45
C LEU A 172 1.36 1.91 -20.36
N TYR A 173 2.41 2.49 -19.78
CA TYR A 173 3.68 1.80 -19.57
C TYR A 173 3.50 0.51 -18.75
N ILE A 174 2.76 0.55 -17.65
CA ILE A 174 2.48 -0.63 -16.82
C ILE A 174 1.81 -1.74 -17.64
N ARG A 175 0.78 -1.40 -18.42
CA ARG A 175 0.05 -2.39 -19.23
C ARG A 175 0.94 -3.03 -20.30
N GLU A 176 1.81 -2.26 -20.94
CA GLU A 176 2.59 -2.71 -22.09
C GLU A 176 3.91 -3.38 -21.72
N ASN A 177 4.56 -2.94 -20.63
CA ASN A 177 5.95 -3.29 -20.33
C ASN A 177 6.13 -4.08 -19.04
N VAL A 178 5.21 -3.92 -18.07
CA VAL A 178 5.25 -4.62 -16.79
C VAL A 178 4.32 -5.82 -16.86
N LEU A 179 3.01 -5.60 -16.86
CA LEU A 179 2.03 -6.68 -16.71
C LEU A 179 1.95 -7.62 -17.93
N LYS A 180 2.30 -7.14 -19.14
CA LYS A 180 2.30 -7.96 -20.36
C LYS A 180 3.32 -9.09 -20.34
N LYS A 181 4.42 -8.94 -19.60
CA LYS A 181 5.50 -9.94 -19.53
C LYS A 181 5.20 -11.10 -18.56
N GLY A 182 4.23 -10.93 -17.67
CA GLY A 182 3.87 -11.90 -16.62
C GLY A 182 2.57 -12.68 -16.84
N MET A 183 1.99 -12.64 -18.05
CA MET A 183 0.77 -13.39 -18.41
C MET A 183 1.05 -14.79 -19.00
N HIS A 184 2.14 -15.43 -18.58
CA HIS A 184 2.49 -16.81 -18.95
C HIS A 184 2.34 -17.76 -17.77
#